data_AF-A0A6F9CAY9-F1
#
_entry.id   AF-A0A6F9CAY9-F1
#
_cell.length_a   1.000
_cell.length_b   1.000
_cell.length_c   1.000
_cell.angle_alpha   90.00
_cell.angle_beta   90.00
_cell.angle_gamma   90.00
#
_symmetry.space_group_name_H-M   'P 1'
#
loop_
_entity.id
_entity.type
_entity.pdbx_description
1 polymer ?
#
loop_
_entity_poly.entity_id
_entity_poly.type
_entity_poly.pdbx_seq_one_letter_code
_entity_poly.pdbx_strand_id
1 'polypeptide(L)'
;MSGLFKKDFHSHFFQSPMTLQDNMVFPSRGSYTITLQLAVVMCCVTVCGGTPDPRQRETMMRQETSRQTGGRVQLTGAEQWLDAHLHKLKEQEMAAAQFPPAIHFFKARPLIHKSPIFSLLQRMPKGAALHIHSSSLVSVDWLVKNITYRPHCYICFTWGRSVRFVFSSRRPFPTWDCLYWQLLKTLRANMVDPTDFDYSLMQNLTLFTDDPDTTYPSQDAVWERFEMAFVAIAGLVTYAPVFKDFLYKGLEQLFDDNIMYLELRTGLSRTYELDGSIHDKAWSLRTYQEVTQQFVAEHPGFLGARLIISVHRYSTGFKYYL
;
A
#
# COMPACT_ATOMS: atom_id res chain seq x y z
N MET A 1 22.09 -35.09 23.93
CA MET A 1 22.53 -35.90 25.10
C MET A 1 21.36 -36.04 26.05
N SER A 2 21.24 -37.20 26.73
CA SER A 2 20.55 -37.50 28.01
C SER A 2 19.47 -36.52 28.54
N GLY A 3 18.31 -36.95 29.03
CA GLY A 3 17.78 -38.27 29.41
C GLY A 3 16.50 -38.02 30.25
N LEU A 4 15.47 -38.86 30.26
CA LEU A 4 15.31 -40.05 31.13
C LEU A 4 15.84 -39.84 32.57
N PHE A 5 15.12 -40.16 33.65
CA PHE A 5 13.82 -40.86 33.83
C PHE A 5 13.27 -40.50 35.24
N LYS A 6 11.94 -40.52 35.47
CA LYS A 6 11.15 -41.60 36.13
C LYS A 6 11.64 -41.94 37.55
N LYS A 7 10.77 -41.95 38.58
CA LYS A 7 10.10 -43.14 39.17
C LYS A 7 9.53 -42.73 40.54
N ASP A 8 8.63 -43.44 41.21
CA ASP A 8 7.60 -44.47 40.94
C ASP A 8 6.86 -44.60 42.29
N PHE A 9 5.66 -45.17 42.35
CA PHE A 9 5.35 -46.07 43.46
C PHE A 9 4.44 -47.22 42.99
N HIS A 10 4.95 -48.45 43.13
CA HIS A 10 4.22 -49.71 42.86
C HIS A 10 3.16 -49.95 43.95
N SER A 11 2.02 -50.59 43.69
CA SER A 11 1.84 -52.07 43.66
C SER A 11 0.31 -52.40 43.67
N HIS A 12 -0.24 -53.63 43.72
CA HIS A 12 0.30 -55.00 43.89
C HIS A 12 -0.58 -56.04 43.14
N PHE A 13 0.00 -56.75 42.17
CA PHE A 13 -0.12 -58.22 41.92
C PHE A 13 -1.45 -58.99 41.62
N PHE A 14 -1.22 -60.01 40.78
CA PHE A 14 -1.84 -61.34 40.66
C PHE A 14 -2.89 -61.67 39.58
N GLN A 15 -2.77 -62.93 39.11
CA GLN A 15 -3.32 -63.50 37.88
C GLN A 15 -4.62 -64.27 38.15
N SER A 16 -5.48 -64.37 37.13
CA SER A 16 -6.55 -65.40 37.03
C SER A 16 -5.93 -66.80 36.89
N PRO A 17 -6.68 -67.92 37.13
CA PRO A 17 -7.65 -68.40 36.12
C PRO A 17 -8.86 -69.16 36.73
N MET A 18 -9.56 -69.94 35.87
CA MET A 18 -10.65 -70.91 36.15
C MET A 18 -12.02 -70.31 36.51
N THR A 19 -13.17 -70.77 36.00
CA THR A 19 -13.62 -71.50 34.79
C THR A 19 -15.15 -71.61 34.97
N LEU A 20 -15.89 -71.53 33.86
CA LEU A 20 -17.26 -72.02 33.65
C LEU A 20 -17.99 -72.72 34.82
N GLN A 21 -19.16 -72.20 35.19
CA GLN A 21 -20.37 -73.01 35.25
C GLN A 21 -21.64 -72.17 35.01
N ASP A 22 -22.64 -72.80 34.40
CA ASP A 22 -23.81 -72.14 33.82
C ASP A 22 -24.78 -71.56 34.85
N ASN A 23 -25.49 -70.50 34.44
CA ASN A 23 -26.88 -70.28 34.86
C ASN A 23 -27.65 -69.56 33.76
N MET A 24 -28.62 -70.25 33.17
CA MET A 24 -29.54 -69.66 32.19
C MET A 24 -30.48 -68.67 32.88
N VAL A 25 -30.47 -67.41 32.42
CA VAL A 25 -31.51 -66.44 32.73
C VAL A 25 -32.12 -65.97 31.41
N PHE A 26 -33.40 -66.31 31.19
CA PHE A 26 -34.14 -65.86 30.01
C PHE A 26 -34.27 -64.33 30.00
N PRO A 27 -33.96 -63.63 28.88
CA PRO A 27 -34.12 -62.18 28.81
C PRO A 27 -35.61 -61.81 28.79
N SER A 28 -35.99 -60.87 29.66
CA SER A 28 -37.33 -60.29 29.67
C SER A 28 -37.55 -59.40 28.44
N ARG A 29 -38.83 -59.20 28.07
CA ARG A 29 -39.26 -58.45 26.87
C ARG A 29 -38.77 -56.99 26.75
N GLY A 30 -38.09 -56.44 27.77
CA GLY A 30 -37.60 -55.04 27.78
C GLY A 30 -36.24 -54.81 27.10
N SER A 31 -35.41 -55.83 26.91
CA SER A 31 -34.05 -55.63 26.33
C SER A 31 -34.05 -55.29 24.85
N TYR A 32 -35.11 -55.68 24.12
CA TYR A 32 -35.21 -55.47 22.67
C TYR A 32 -35.49 -54.00 22.32
N THR A 33 -36.27 -53.27 23.12
CA THR A 33 -36.58 -51.85 22.85
C THR A 33 -35.37 -50.94 23.08
N ILE A 34 -34.55 -51.22 24.10
CA ILE A 34 -33.33 -50.43 24.39
C ILE A 34 -32.25 -50.69 23.33
N THR A 35 -32.05 -51.95 22.91
CA THR A 35 -31.11 -52.26 21.83
C THR A 35 -31.59 -51.72 20.47
N LEU A 36 -32.90 -51.73 20.19
CA LEU A 36 -33.43 -51.11 18.97
C LEU A 36 -33.27 -49.58 18.98
N GLN A 37 -33.47 -48.91 20.12
CA GLN A 37 -33.24 -47.46 20.22
C GLN A 37 -31.76 -47.10 20.11
N LEU A 38 -30.85 -47.85 20.72
CA LEU A 38 -29.40 -47.65 20.55
C LEU A 38 -28.94 -47.95 19.11
N ALA A 39 -29.50 -48.96 18.46
CA ALA A 39 -29.23 -49.27 17.05
C ALA A 39 -29.77 -48.18 16.11
N VAL A 40 -30.97 -47.63 16.37
CA VAL A 40 -31.52 -46.50 15.63
C VAL A 40 -30.69 -45.24 15.85
N VAL A 41 -30.24 -44.95 17.08
CA VAL A 41 -29.33 -43.83 17.34
C VAL A 41 -27.99 -44.02 16.62
N MET A 42 -27.38 -45.21 16.64
CA MET A 42 -26.17 -45.50 15.84
C MET A 42 -26.41 -45.43 14.32
N CYS A 43 -27.56 -45.86 13.81
CA CYS A 43 -27.91 -45.71 12.40
C CYS A 43 -28.26 -44.26 12.03
N CYS A 44 -28.73 -43.44 12.97
CA CYS A 44 -28.90 -41.99 12.80
C CYS A 44 -27.58 -41.23 12.96
N VAL A 45 -26.51 -41.86 13.48
CA VAL A 45 -25.14 -41.54 13.07
C VAL A 45 -24.86 -42.12 11.67
N THR A 46 -25.77 -41.85 10.72
CA THR A 46 -25.38 -41.76 9.31
C THR A 46 -24.23 -40.78 9.28
N VAL A 47 -23.04 -41.29 8.99
CA VAL A 47 -21.80 -40.53 8.97
C VAL A 47 -22.03 -39.25 8.20
N CYS A 48 -22.11 -38.12 8.91
CA CYS A 48 -21.97 -36.80 8.32
C CYS A 48 -20.54 -36.73 7.81
N GLY A 49 -20.34 -37.25 6.60
CA GLY A 49 -19.05 -37.29 5.94
C GLY A 49 -18.60 -35.86 5.72
N GLY A 50 -17.77 -35.35 6.63
CA GLY A 50 -17.16 -34.02 6.51
C GLY A 50 -16.22 -33.88 5.31
N THR A 51 -16.04 -34.96 4.55
CA THR A 51 -15.46 -34.97 3.20
C THR A 51 -16.43 -34.35 2.20
N PRO A 52 -16.08 -33.22 1.54
CA PRO A 52 -16.89 -32.66 0.46
C PRO A 52 -17.13 -33.70 -0.64
N ASP A 53 -18.34 -33.72 -1.22
CA ASP A 53 -18.69 -34.62 -2.32
C ASP A 53 -17.68 -34.44 -3.49
N PRO A 54 -16.87 -35.46 -3.83
CA PRO A 54 -15.89 -35.36 -4.89
C PRO A 54 -16.50 -35.02 -6.26
N ARG A 55 -17.78 -35.34 -6.47
CA ARG A 55 -18.54 -35.00 -7.69
C ARG A 55 -18.84 -33.51 -7.79
N GLN A 56 -18.88 -32.79 -6.67
CA GLN A 56 -19.12 -31.35 -6.60
C GLN A 56 -17.84 -30.53 -6.68
N ARG A 57 -16.66 -31.12 -6.39
CA ARG A 57 -15.36 -30.43 -6.40
C ARG A 57 -15.12 -29.65 -7.70
N GLU A 58 -15.28 -30.32 -8.84
CA GLU A 58 -15.06 -29.72 -10.16
C GLU A 58 -16.04 -28.57 -10.44
N THR A 59 -17.30 -28.75 -10.07
CA THR A 59 -18.34 -27.71 -10.18
C THR A 59 -18.02 -26.51 -9.29
N MET A 60 -17.56 -26.72 -8.06
CA MET A 60 -17.17 -25.64 -7.14
C MET A 60 -15.96 -24.86 -7.67
N MET A 61 -14.89 -25.54 -8.12
CA MET A 61 -13.72 -24.86 -8.71
C MET A 61 -14.12 -23.99 -9.92
N ARG A 62 -14.94 -24.53 -10.84
CA ARG A 62 -15.45 -23.75 -11.99
C ARG A 62 -16.30 -22.55 -11.56
N GLN A 63 -17.13 -22.71 -10.53
CA GLN A 63 -17.91 -21.60 -9.96
C GLN A 63 -17.01 -20.53 -9.33
N GLU A 64 -15.97 -20.91 -8.59
CA GLU A 64 -15.00 -19.98 -8.02
C GLU A 64 -14.25 -19.21 -9.12
N THR A 65 -13.62 -19.92 -10.07
CA THR A 65 -12.93 -19.28 -11.21
C THR A 65 -13.86 -18.31 -11.96
N SER A 66 -15.10 -18.71 -12.25
CA SER A 66 -16.07 -17.86 -12.99
C SER A 66 -16.69 -16.71 -12.17
N ARG A 67 -16.41 -16.63 -10.87
CA ARG A 67 -16.86 -15.55 -9.96
C ARG A 67 -15.75 -14.60 -9.54
N GLN A 68 -14.48 -14.95 -9.77
CA GLN A 68 -13.35 -14.04 -9.57
C GLN A 68 -13.41 -12.85 -10.54
N THR A 69 -12.76 -11.75 -10.17
CA THR A 69 -12.62 -10.56 -11.04
C THR A 69 -12.01 -10.97 -12.38
N GLY A 70 -12.72 -10.69 -13.48
CA GLY A 70 -12.29 -11.08 -14.83
C GLY A 70 -12.59 -12.54 -15.23
N GLY A 71 -13.08 -13.38 -14.32
CA GLY A 71 -13.25 -14.84 -14.53
C GLY A 71 -14.26 -15.29 -15.61
N ARG A 72 -14.88 -14.34 -16.33
CA ARG A 72 -15.76 -14.58 -17.49
C ARG A 72 -15.30 -13.89 -18.77
N VAL A 73 -14.15 -13.22 -18.73
CA VAL A 73 -13.53 -12.61 -19.92
C VAL A 73 -13.05 -13.74 -20.81
N GLN A 74 -13.45 -13.71 -22.09
CA GLN A 74 -12.98 -14.68 -23.07
C GLN A 74 -11.66 -14.18 -23.65
N LEU A 75 -10.59 -14.97 -23.46
CA LEU A 75 -9.26 -14.66 -23.96
C LEU A 75 -9.09 -15.20 -25.38
N THR A 76 -8.50 -14.40 -26.27
CA THR A 76 -8.00 -14.84 -27.58
C THR A 76 -6.80 -15.80 -27.44
N GLY A 77 -6.43 -16.51 -28.50
CA GLY A 77 -5.29 -17.45 -28.45
C GLY A 77 -3.96 -16.81 -28.05
N ALA A 78 -3.74 -15.53 -28.39
CA ALA A 78 -2.54 -14.79 -27.98
C ALA A 78 -2.58 -14.43 -26.48
N GLU A 79 -3.74 -14.03 -25.96
CA GLU A 79 -3.93 -13.73 -24.53
C GLU A 79 -3.85 -15.00 -23.69
N GLN A 80 -4.39 -16.13 -24.16
CA GLN A 80 -4.25 -17.44 -23.50
C GLN A 80 -2.78 -17.89 -23.38
N TRP A 81 -1.97 -17.64 -24.42
CA TRP A 81 -0.53 -17.92 -24.36
C TRP A 81 0.18 -17.04 -23.33
N LEU A 82 -0.16 -15.75 -23.27
CA LEU A 82 0.42 -14.81 -22.31
C LEU A 82 -0.01 -15.12 -20.87
N ASP A 83 -1.28 -15.46 -20.66
CA ASP A 83 -1.82 -15.88 -19.37
C ASP A 83 -1.12 -17.14 -18.85
N ALA A 84 -0.96 -18.18 -19.68
CA ALA A 84 -0.23 -19.39 -19.31
C ALA A 84 1.25 -19.11 -18.98
N HIS A 85 1.89 -18.18 -19.69
CA HIS A 85 3.27 -17.76 -19.38
C HIS A 85 3.35 -16.98 -18.05
N LEU A 86 2.46 -16.02 -17.84
CA LEU A 86 2.36 -15.22 -16.61
C LEU A 86 2.03 -16.08 -15.39
N HIS A 87 1.11 -17.04 -15.53
CA HIS A 87 0.77 -18.00 -14.49
C HIS A 87 1.99 -18.85 -14.10
N LYS A 88 2.79 -19.32 -15.06
CA LYS A 88 4.04 -20.04 -14.78
C LYS A 88 5.06 -19.19 -14.00
N LEU A 89 5.24 -17.92 -14.38
CA LEU A 89 6.11 -16.99 -13.64
C LEU A 89 5.58 -16.75 -12.21
N LYS A 90 4.26 -16.61 -12.06
CA LYS A 90 3.58 -16.43 -10.76
C LYS A 90 3.82 -17.61 -9.82
N GLU A 91 3.64 -18.84 -10.28
CA GLU A 91 3.90 -20.02 -9.46
C GLU A 91 5.39 -20.11 -9.06
N GLN A 92 6.32 -19.71 -9.93
CA GLN A 92 7.75 -19.66 -9.63
C GLN A 92 8.09 -18.60 -8.57
N GLU A 93 7.53 -17.38 -8.66
CA GLU A 93 7.73 -16.34 -7.65
C GLU A 93 7.02 -16.66 -6.32
N MET A 94 5.85 -17.30 -6.36
CA MET A 94 5.11 -17.74 -5.16
C MET A 94 5.79 -18.89 -4.41
N ALA A 95 6.56 -19.73 -5.10
CA ALA A 95 7.37 -20.79 -4.50
C ALA A 95 8.70 -20.30 -3.89
N ALA A 96 9.04 -19.02 -4.04
CA ALA A 96 10.28 -18.45 -3.51
C ALA A 96 10.24 -18.33 -1.97
N ALA A 97 11.40 -18.47 -1.33
CA ALA A 97 11.53 -18.41 0.14
C ALA A 97 11.17 -17.03 0.75
N GLN A 98 11.22 -15.96 -0.04
CA GLN A 98 10.75 -14.62 0.33
C GLN A 98 9.54 -14.29 -0.52
N PHE A 99 8.42 -13.97 0.12
CA PHE A 99 7.18 -13.54 -0.54
C PHE A 99 6.98 -12.03 -0.32
N PRO A 100 7.33 -11.16 -1.30
CA PRO A 100 7.35 -9.71 -1.11
C PRO A 100 6.04 -9.09 -0.57
N PRO A 101 4.82 -9.56 -0.95
CA PRO A 101 3.57 -9.02 -0.40
C PRO A 101 3.34 -9.24 1.10
N ALA A 102 4.06 -10.17 1.73
CA ALA A 102 4.00 -10.41 3.19
C ALA A 102 5.11 -9.68 3.97
N ILE A 103 5.95 -8.89 3.28
CA ILE A 103 7.06 -8.13 3.87
C ILE A 103 6.73 -6.64 3.78
N HIS A 104 7.10 -5.84 4.80
CA HIS A 104 6.90 -4.39 4.77
C HIS A 104 7.47 -3.77 3.49
N PHE A 105 6.69 -2.93 2.78
CA PHE A 105 7.01 -2.47 1.43
C PHE A 105 8.42 -1.88 1.27
N PHE A 106 8.91 -1.12 2.26
CA PHE A 106 10.28 -0.56 2.22
C PHE A 106 11.36 -1.64 2.09
N LYS A 107 11.22 -2.75 2.83
CA LYS A 107 12.10 -3.92 2.81
C LYS A 107 11.85 -4.79 1.56
N ALA A 108 10.60 -4.84 1.07
CA ALA A 108 10.19 -5.62 -0.11
C ALA A 108 10.52 -4.96 -1.47
N ARG A 109 10.61 -3.62 -1.54
CA ARG A 109 10.77 -2.85 -2.78
C ARG A 109 11.97 -3.30 -3.65
N PRO A 110 13.17 -3.57 -3.12
CA PRO A 110 14.30 -4.08 -3.92
C PRO A 110 14.09 -5.50 -4.47
N LEU A 111 13.16 -6.28 -3.90
CA LEU A 111 12.76 -7.60 -4.42
C LEU A 111 11.75 -7.43 -5.56
N ILE A 112 10.75 -6.56 -5.38
CA ILE A 112 9.73 -6.24 -6.39
C ILE A 112 10.38 -5.71 -7.67
N HIS A 113 11.38 -4.81 -7.57
CA HIS A 113 12.11 -4.32 -8.74
C HIS A 113 12.92 -5.39 -9.51
N LYS A 114 13.12 -6.59 -8.94
CA LYS A 114 13.77 -7.73 -9.61
C LYS A 114 12.79 -8.76 -10.18
N SER A 115 11.49 -8.59 -9.92
CA SER A 115 10.44 -9.49 -10.39
C SER A 115 10.24 -9.35 -11.92
N PRO A 116 10.36 -10.44 -12.71
CA PRO A 116 9.92 -10.45 -14.10
C PRO A 116 8.42 -10.16 -14.23
N ILE A 117 7.58 -10.54 -13.25
CA ILE A 117 6.16 -10.18 -13.24
C ILE A 117 5.99 -8.67 -13.12
N PHE A 118 6.69 -8.02 -12.18
CA PHE A 118 6.63 -6.57 -12.03
C PHE A 118 7.07 -5.84 -13.31
N SER A 119 8.17 -6.30 -13.93
CA SER A 119 8.66 -5.79 -15.22
C SER A 119 7.62 -5.89 -16.35
N LEU A 120 6.78 -6.95 -16.33
CA LEU A 120 5.67 -7.11 -17.27
C LEU A 120 4.51 -6.16 -16.95
N LEU A 121 4.14 -6.02 -15.67
CA LEU A 121 3.06 -5.13 -15.21
C LEU A 121 3.35 -3.64 -15.44
N GLN A 122 4.63 -3.22 -15.45
CA GLN A 122 5.02 -1.87 -15.85
C GLN A 122 4.66 -1.58 -17.33
N ARG A 123 4.79 -2.58 -18.20
CA ARG A 123 4.46 -2.50 -19.63
C ARG A 123 2.98 -2.67 -19.95
N MET A 124 2.16 -3.04 -18.96
CA MET A 124 0.73 -3.22 -19.14
C MET A 124 0.02 -1.86 -19.23
N PRO A 125 -0.90 -1.63 -20.20
CA PRO A 125 -1.75 -0.46 -20.22
C PRO A 125 -2.73 -0.52 -19.04
N LYS A 126 -2.41 0.20 -17.95
CA LYS A 126 -3.13 0.13 -16.67
C LYS A 126 -4.44 0.91 -16.66
N GLY A 127 -4.76 1.62 -17.75
CA GLY A 127 -5.95 2.45 -17.84
C GLY A 127 -5.81 3.72 -17.01
N ALA A 128 -6.52 3.82 -15.89
CA ALA A 128 -6.67 5.07 -15.16
C ALA A 128 -6.15 5.01 -13.71
N ALA A 129 -5.49 6.08 -13.28
CA ALA A 129 -5.21 6.35 -11.87
C ALA A 129 -6.37 7.14 -11.24
N LEU A 130 -7.27 6.46 -10.53
CA LEU A 130 -8.51 7.05 -9.99
C LEU A 130 -8.40 7.53 -8.52
N HIS A 131 -7.21 7.42 -7.91
CA HIS A 131 -6.99 7.81 -6.52
C HIS A 131 -5.53 8.24 -6.30
N ILE A 132 -5.22 9.49 -6.63
CA ILE A 132 -3.94 10.13 -6.26
C ILE A 132 -4.23 11.44 -5.54
N HIS A 133 -3.41 11.82 -4.57
CA HIS A 133 -3.44 13.13 -3.92
C HIS A 133 -2.42 14.07 -4.56
N SER A 134 -2.80 15.34 -4.79
CA SER A 134 -2.01 16.29 -5.59
C SER A 134 -0.54 16.36 -5.18
N SER A 135 -0.26 16.43 -3.88
CA SER A 135 1.12 16.60 -3.38
C SER A 135 1.95 15.30 -3.36
N SER A 136 1.37 14.15 -3.71
CA SER A 136 2.07 12.85 -3.80
C SER A 136 2.21 12.35 -5.25
N LEU A 137 2.03 13.23 -6.23
CA LEU A 137 1.97 12.87 -7.66
C LEU A 137 3.34 12.57 -8.29
N VAL A 138 4.43 13.15 -7.78
CA VAL A 138 5.78 13.06 -8.36
C VAL A 138 6.76 12.38 -7.40
N SER A 139 7.72 11.64 -7.94
CA SER A 139 8.80 11.01 -7.17
C SER A 139 9.64 12.02 -6.37
N VAL A 140 9.99 11.63 -5.13
CA VAL A 140 10.83 12.45 -4.23
C VAL A 140 12.22 12.74 -4.81
N ASP A 141 12.75 11.82 -5.62
CA ASP A 141 14.06 11.97 -6.26
C ASP A 141 14.11 13.22 -7.15
N TRP A 142 13.07 13.45 -7.96
CA TRP A 142 12.95 14.64 -8.79
C TRP A 142 12.70 15.90 -7.95
N LEU A 143 11.87 15.83 -6.90
CA LEU A 143 11.67 16.95 -5.98
C LEU A 143 13.00 17.41 -5.36
N VAL A 144 13.81 16.49 -4.84
CA VAL A 144 15.10 16.85 -4.23
C VAL A 144 16.08 17.29 -5.31
N LYS A 145 16.41 16.44 -6.29
CA LYS A 145 17.51 16.68 -7.25
C LYS A 145 17.21 17.73 -8.31
N ASN A 146 15.94 18.03 -8.61
CA ASN A 146 15.57 19.14 -9.51
C ASN A 146 15.11 20.36 -8.69
N ILE A 147 13.98 20.26 -7.98
CA ILE A 147 13.32 21.44 -7.42
C ILE A 147 14.17 22.12 -6.35
N THR A 148 14.75 21.37 -5.40
CA THR A 148 15.54 22.00 -4.32
C THR A 148 16.91 22.51 -4.76
N TYR A 149 17.31 22.30 -6.02
CA TYR A 149 18.50 22.91 -6.65
C TYR A 149 18.21 24.22 -7.39
N ARG A 150 16.94 24.55 -7.60
CA ARG A 150 16.53 25.81 -8.25
C ARG A 150 16.96 27.02 -7.41
N PRO A 151 17.27 28.16 -8.06
CA PRO A 151 17.65 29.38 -7.35
C PRO A 151 16.53 29.83 -6.40
N HIS A 152 16.90 30.62 -5.39
CA HIS A 152 15.96 31.18 -4.40
C HIS A 152 15.24 30.18 -3.48
N CYS A 153 15.54 28.87 -3.56
CA CYS A 153 15.00 27.89 -2.64
C CYS A 153 15.66 28.00 -1.25
N TYR A 154 14.90 28.43 -0.24
CA TYR A 154 15.30 28.42 1.16
C TYR A 154 14.81 27.15 1.86
N ILE A 155 15.60 26.66 2.82
CA ILE A 155 15.23 25.63 3.78
C ILE A 155 15.29 26.21 5.19
N CYS A 156 14.45 25.67 6.08
CA CYS A 156 14.57 25.84 7.51
C CYS A 156 14.28 24.50 8.22
N PHE A 157 14.94 24.27 9.36
CA PHE A 157 14.76 23.09 10.21
C PHE A 157 13.89 23.47 11.41
N THR A 158 12.82 22.71 11.64
CA THR A 158 11.87 22.96 12.73
C THR A 158 12.28 22.24 14.01
N TRP A 159 11.78 22.75 15.14
CA TRP A 159 11.93 22.11 16.46
C TRP A 159 11.42 20.66 16.49
N GLY A 160 10.41 20.34 15.68
CA GLY A 160 9.81 19.01 15.55
C GLY A 160 10.58 18.04 14.63
N ARG A 161 11.88 18.27 14.37
CA ARG A 161 12.72 17.44 13.48
C ARG A 161 12.14 17.25 12.06
N SER A 162 11.44 18.27 11.58
CA SER A 162 10.91 18.36 10.23
C SER A 162 11.55 19.56 9.51
N VAL A 163 11.31 19.70 8.21
CA VAL A 163 11.85 20.80 7.39
C VAL A 163 10.72 21.66 6.82
N ARG A 164 11.05 22.90 6.49
CA ARG A 164 10.21 23.81 5.71
C ARG A 164 11.00 24.30 4.52
N PHE A 165 10.31 24.56 3.42
CA PHE A 165 10.88 25.17 2.23
C PHE A 165 10.06 26.38 1.81
N VAL A 166 10.72 27.35 1.18
CA VAL A 166 10.05 28.47 0.51
C VAL A 166 10.95 29.03 -0.59
N PHE A 167 10.36 29.41 -1.72
CA PHE A 167 11.06 30.17 -2.76
C PHE A 167 10.89 31.67 -2.49
N SER A 168 11.99 32.42 -2.41
CA SER A 168 11.90 33.87 -2.19
C SER A 168 13.09 34.63 -2.77
N SER A 169 12.81 35.77 -3.40
CA SER A 169 13.85 36.71 -3.86
C SER A 169 14.71 37.29 -2.72
N ARG A 170 14.22 37.26 -1.48
CA ARG A 170 14.89 37.77 -0.27
C ARG A 170 14.93 36.69 0.81
N ARG A 171 15.75 36.88 1.85
CA ARG A 171 15.71 35.97 3.02
C ARG A 171 14.31 36.06 3.66
N PRO A 172 13.58 34.94 3.83
CA PRO A 172 12.26 34.96 4.45
C PRO A 172 12.33 35.40 5.92
N PHE A 173 11.24 36.01 6.41
CA PHE A 173 11.11 36.37 7.82
C PHE A 173 10.97 35.12 8.71
N PRO A 174 11.46 35.17 9.97
CA PRO A 174 11.23 34.12 10.96
C PRO A 174 9.73 33.80 11.15
N THR A 175 9.38 32.51 11.17
CA THR A 175 8.07 32.00 11.62
C THR A 175 8.21 31.30 12.97
N TRP A 176 7.10 31.08 13.67
CA TRP A 176 7.08 30.42 14.98
C TRP A 176 7.73 29.03 14.98
N ASP A 177 7.51 28.24 13.92
CA ASP A 177 8.11 26.92 13.72
C ASP A 177 9.49 26.97 13.04
N CYS A 178 9.87 28.13 12.49
CA CYS A 178 11.02 28.27 11.60
C CYS A 178 11.73 29.64 11.70
N LEU A 179 12.65 29.75 12.67
CA LEU A 179 13.39 30.99 12.93
C LEU A 179 14.55 31.27 11.97
N TYR A 180 15.18 30.22 11.43
CA TYR A 180 16.47 30.32 10.74
C TYR A 180 16.43 29.79 9.30
N TRP A 181 15.94 30.64 8.39
CA TRP A 181 15.97 30.36 6.95
C TRP A 181 17.39 30.44 6.38
N GLN A 182 17.77 29.43 5.61
CA GLN A 182 19.06 29.28 4.94
C GLN A 182 18.84 29.00 3.45
N LEU A 183 19.63 29.64 2.57
CA LEU A 183 19.54 29.38 1.13
C LEU A 183 20.17 28.01 0.84
N LEU A 184 19.44 27.09 0.20
CA LEU A 184 19.90 25.71 -0.04
C LEU A 184 21.20 25.65 -0.84
N LYS A 185 21.38 26.56 -1.82
CA LYS A 185 22.62 26.68 -2.59
C LYS A 185 23.83 26.96 -1.68
N THR A 186 23.70 27.86 -0.71
CA THR A 186 24.76 28.19 0.24
C THR A 186 24.97 27.06 1.25
N LEU A 187 23.89 26.44 1.72
CA LEU A 187 23.96 25.32 2.66
C LEU A 187 24.73 24.14 2.05
N ARG A 188 24.38 23.71 0.83
CA ARG A 188 25.09 22.64 0.10
C ARG A 188 26.55 22.99 -0.21
N ALA A 189 26.85 24.24 -0.56
CA ALA A 189 28.22 24.68 -0.84
C ALA A 189 29.16 24.62 0.39
N ASN A 190 28.58 24.58 1.61
CA ASN A 190 29.32 24.47 2.86
C ASN A 190 29.37 23.03 3.42
N MET A 191 28.85 22.04 2.68
CA MET A 191 28.82 20.63 3.09
C MET A 191 29.97 19.83 2.47
N VAL A 192 30.49 18.86 3.23
CA VAL A 192 31.53 17.93 2.74
C VAL A 192 30.95 16.94 1.74
N ASP A 193 29.75 16.40 2.01
CA ASP A 193 28.99 15.58 1.07
C ASP A 193 27.55 16.10 0.92
N PRO A 194 27.24 16.82 -0.19
CA PRO A 194 25.88 17.25 -0.51
C PRO A 194 24.92 16.10 -0.84
N THR A 195 25.43 14.91 -1.16
CA THR A 195 24.63 13.72 -1.55
C THR A 195 23.94 13.10 -0.34
N ASP A 196 24.68 12.92 0.76
CA ASP A 196 24.12 12.46 2.04
C ASP A 196 23.08 13.44 2.58
N PHE A 197 23.31 14.74 2.40
CA PHE A 197 22.31 15.75 2.71
C PHE A 197 21.04 15.59 1.85
N ASP A 198 21.16 15.39 0.54
CA ASP A 198 20.02 15.12 -0.34
C ASP A 198 19.24 13.87 0.06
N TYR A 199 19.91 12.77 0.45
CA TYR A 199 19.24 11.59 1.00
C TYR A 199 18.48 11.91 2.30
N SER A 200 19.06 12.72 3.20
CA SER A 200 18.36 13.19 4.41
C SER A 200 17.13 14.06 4.10
N LEU A 201 17.14 14.80 2.98
CA LEU A 201 15.96 15.53 2.50
C LEU A 201 14.89 14.56 1.97
N MET A 202 15.28 13.52 1.22
CA MET A 202 14.32 12.49 0.74
C MET A 202 13.62 11.77 1.90
N GLN A 203 14.35 11.47 2.98
CA GLN A 203 13.78 10.92 4.23
C GLN A 203 12.83 11.89 4.94
N ASN A 204 12.95 13.20 4.72
CA ASN A 204 12.04 14.22 5.25
C ASN A 204 10.82 14.52 4.38
N LEU A 205 10.82 14.03 3.15
CA LEU A 205 9.72 14.14 2.20
C LEU A 205 9.00 12.81 1.95
N THR A 206 9.35 11.74 2.68
CA THR A 206 8.74 10.42 2.59
C THR A 206 8.63 9.73 3.96
N LEU A 207 8.01 8.55 3.97
CA LEU A 207 8.00 7.63 5.11
C LEU A 207 9.14 6.59 5.06
N PHE A 208 10.02 6.62 4.05
CA PHE A 208 11.04 5.57 3.90
C PHE A 208 12.09 5.64 5.03
N THR A 209 12.27 4.50 5.69
CA THR A 209 13.24 4.23 6.76
C THR A 209 13.61 2.75 6.72
N ASP A 210 14.80 2.39 7.19
CA ASP A 210 15.30 1.01 7.17
C ASP A 210 14.57 0.11 8.19
N ASP A 211 14.17 0.70 9.33
CA ASP A 211 13.42 0.01 10.38
C ASP A 211 12.09 0.71 10.71
N PRO A 212 11.05 0.54 9.86
CA PRO A 212 9.75 1.18 10.05
C PRO A 212 9.03 0.69 11.30
N ASP A 213 9.28 -0.55 11.73
CA ASP A 213 8.62 -1.18 12.87
C ASP A 213 9.01 -0.48 14.19
N THR A 214 10.27 -0.09 14.34
CA THR A 214 10.76 0.74 15.47
C THR A 214 10.51 2.23 15.25
N THR A 215 10.63 2.73 14.01
CA THR A 215 10.45 4.17 13.71
C THR A 215 9.00 4.61 13.89
N TYR A 216 8.04 3.73 13.61
CA TYR A 216 6.61 4.01 13.62
C TYR A 216 5.85 3.02 14.52
N PRO A 217 5.98 3.12 15.85
CA PRO A 217 5.41 2.14 16.80
C PRO A 217 3.87 2.17 16.88
N SER A 218 3.21 3.13 16.23
CA SER A 218 1.75 3.25 16.21
C SER A 218 1.25 3.88 14.91
N GLN A 219 -0.06 3.74 14.65
CA GLN A 219 -0.71 4.42 13.52
C GLN A 219 -0.61 5.95 13.66
N ASP A 220 -0.77 6.49 14.87
CA ASP A 220 -0.69 7.93 15.11
C ASP A 220 0.72 8.48 14.79
N ALA A 221 1.78 7.73 15.13
CA ALA A 221 3.16 8.12 14.85
C ALA A 221 3.47 8.17 13.34
N VAL A 222 2.99 7.20 12.55
CA VAL A 222 3.15 7.26 11.09
C VAL A 222 2.26 8.33 10.44
N TRP A 223 1.04 8.55 10.96
CA TRP A 223 0.15 9.61 10.48
C TRP A 223 0.73 11.01 10.74
N GLU A 224 1.30 11.26 11.92
CA GLU A 224 1.99 12.52 12.21
C GLU A 224 3.14 12.75 11.22
N ARG A 225 3.98 11.73 10.98
CA ARG A 225 5.08 11.84 10.02
C ARG A 225 4.60 12.04 8.58
N PHE A 226 3.51 11.39 8.18
CA PHE A 226 2.89 11.50 6.86
C PHE A 226 2.39 12.92 6.60
N GLU A 227 1.65 13.52 7.53
CA GLU A 227 1.21 14.92 7.44
C GLU A 227 2.40 15.90 7.45
N MET A 228 3.43 15.67 8.28
CA MET A 228 4.64 16.49 8.28
C MET A 228 5.39 16.47 6.94
N ALA A 229 5.41 15.32 6.24
CA ALA A 229 6.00 15.22 4.91
C ALA A 229 5.21 16.09 3.89
N PHE A 230 3.88 16.08 3.94
CA PHE A 230 3.07 16.95 3.08
C PHE A 230 3.23 18.44 3.38
N VAL A 231 3.37 18.83 4.65
CA VAL A 231 3.67 20.22 5.04
C VAL A 231 5.03 20.67 4.49
N ALA A 232 6.03 19.79 4.51
CA ALA A 232 7.34 20.06 3.91
C ALA A 232 7.24 20.18 2.36
N ILE A 233 6.61 19.22 1.68
CA ILE A 233 6.40 19.23 0.23
C ILE A 233 5.64 20.49 -0.22
N ALA A 234 4.62 20.91 0.52
CA ALA A 234 3.77 22.06 0.18
C ALA A 234 4.59 23.34 -0.04
N GLY A 235 5.63 23.58 0.77
CA GLY A 235 6.52 24.74 0.63
C GLY A 235 7.28 24.79 -0.71
N LEU A 236 7.56 23.63 -1.31
CA LEU A 236 8.14 23.50 -2.65
C LEU A 236 7.07 23.62 -3.74
N VAL A 237 6.02 22.80 -3.67
CA VAL A 237 5.09 22.59 -4.81
C VAL A 237 4.01 23.67 -4.95
N THR A 238 3.91 24.61 -4.01
CA THR A 238 2.99 25.77 -4.13
C THR A 238 3.64 27.03 -4.71
N TYR A 239 4.95 27.04 -4.97
CA TYR A 239 5.58 28.10 -5.76
C TYR A 239 5.16 27.96 -7.23
N ALA A 240 4.57 29.00 -7.83
CA ALA A 240 3.81 28.90 -9.07
C ALA A 240 4.56 28.29 -10.29
N PRO A 241 5.84 28.58 -10.56
CA PRO A 241 6.60 27.90 -11.61
C PRO A 241 6.86 26.42 -11.30
N VAL A 242 7.15 26.08 -10.04
CA VAL A 242 7.35 24.69 -9.61
C VAL A 242 6.04 23.91 -9.63
N PHE A 243 4.92 24.55 -9.30
CA PHE A 243 3.60 23.94 -9.38
C PHE A 243 3.30 23.46 -10.81
N LYS A 244 3.55 24.29 -11.83
CA LYS A 244 3.38 23.93 -13.25
C LYS A 244 4.23 22.72 -13.63
N ASP A 245 5.54 22.78 -13.35
CA ASP A 245 6.48 21.72 -13.69
C ASP A 245 6.17 20.41 -12.93
N PHE A 246 5.75 20.50 -11.67
CA PHE A 246 5.39 19.36 -10.83
C PHE A 246 4.14 18.66 -11.36
N LEU A 247 3.12 19.42 -11.80
CA LEU A 247 1.95 18.83 -12.45
C LEU A 247 2.33 18.13 -13.76
N TYR A 248 3.12 18.80 -14.61
CA TYR A 248 3.57 18.23 -15.88
C TYR A 248 4.38 16.95 -15.68
N LYS A 249 5.38 16.98 -14.79
CA LYS A 249 6.20 15.81 -14.44
C LYS A 249 5.37 14.67 -13.82
N GLY A 250 4.29 15.02 -13.13
CA GLY A 250 3.33 14.07 -12.59
C GLY A 250 2.56 13.30 -13.67
N LEU A 251 2.10 14.01 -14.70
CA LEU A 251 1.46 13.39 -15.87
C LEU A 251 2.48 12.54 -16.66
N GLU A 252 3.70 13.03 -16.84
CA GLU A 252 4.80 12.30 -17.47
C GLU A 252 5.11 10.97 -16.75
N GLN A 253 5.29 10.99 -15.42
CA GLN A 253 5.57 9.77 -14.65
C GLN A 253 4.43 8.74 -14.64
N LEU A 254 3.16 9.18 -14.78
CA LEU A 254 2.03 8.27 -14.96
C LEU A 254 1.99 7.69 -16.38
N PHE A 255 2.26 8.51 -17.39
CA PHE A 255 2.30 8.09 -18.79
C PHE A 255 3.45 7.09 -19.05
N ASP A 256 4.63 7.32 -18.46
CA ASP A 256 5.77 6.40 -18.45
C ASP A 256 5.41 5.01 -17.88
N ASP A 257 4.49 4.96 -16.91
CA ASP A 257 3.93 3.71 -16.34
C ASP A 257 2.65 3.24 -17.08
N ASN A 258 2.46 3.63 -18.34
CA ASN A 258 1.33 3.23 -19.20
C ASN A 258 -0.06 3.51 -18.58
N ILE A 259 -0.20 4.62 -17.85
CA ILE A 259 -1.48 5.16 -17.37
C ILE A 259 -1.93 6.27 -18.31
N MET A 260 -3.17 6.17 -18.80
CA MET A 260 -3.73 7.04 -19.83
C MET A 260 -4.72 8.09 -19.29
N TYR A 261 -5.13 8.04 -18.01
CA TYR A 261 -6.08 9.00 -17.43
C TYR A 261 -5.87 9.14 -15.92
N LEU A 262 -6.18 10.33 -15.37
CA LEU A 262 -5.98 10.67 -13.95
C LEU A 262 -7.23 11.32 -13.32
N GLU A 263 -7.62 10.85 -12.13
CA GLU A 263 -8.49 11.61 -11.23
C GLU A 263 -7.72 12.01 -9.96
N LEU A 264 -7.45 13.30 -9.84
CA LEU A 264 -6.54 13.86 -8.83
C LEU A 264 -7.32 14.55 -7.71
N ARG A 265 -7.10 14.10 -6.48
CA ARG A 265 -7.65 14.72 -5.26
C ARG A 265 -6.79 15.91 -4.87
N THR A 266 -7.38 17.10 -4.79
CA THR A 266 -6.65 18.34 -4.50
C THR A 266 -7.36 19.21 -3.47
N GLY A 267 -6.59 19.76 -2.53
CA GLY A 267 -7.08 20.74 -1.55
C GLY A 267 -7.29 22.14 -2.12
N LEU A 268 -6.85 22.37 -3.37
CA LEU A 268 -6.74 23.70 -3.98
C LEU A 268 -5.99 24.69 -3.06
N SER A 269 -4.78 24.29 -2.65
CA SER A 269 -3.84 25.15 -1.96
C SER A 269 -3.60 26.43 -2.77
N ARG A 270 -3.44 27.55 -2.06
CA ARG A 270 -3.01 28.80 -2.70
C ARG A 270 -1.58 28.64 -3.20
N THR A 271 -1.31 29.12 -4.39
CA THR A 271 0.04 29.18 -4.96
C THR A 271 0.62 30.60 -4.81
N TYR A 272 1.94 30.71 -4.82
CA TYR A 272 2.64 31.98 -4.57
C TYR A 272 3.75 32.23 -5.61
N GLU A 273 4.08 33.50 -5.83
CA GLU A 273 5.18 33.95 -6.69
C GLU A 273 6.42 34.34 -5.87
N LEU A 274 7.54 34.57 -6.57
CA LEU A 274 8.85 34.81 -5.94
C LEU A 274 8.95 36.10 -5.09
N ASP A 275 8.01 37.03 -5.30
CA ASP A 275 7.83 38.26 -4.53
C ASP A 275 6.90 38.08 -3.31
N GLY A 276 6.28 36.91 -3.14
CA GLY A 276 5.32 36.61 -2.08
C GLY A 276 3.87 36.97 -2.41
N SER A 277 3.56 37.44 -3.63
CA SER A 277 2.18 37.56 -4.10
C SER A 277 1.51 36.19 -4.20
N ILE A 278 0.19 36.13 -3.96
CA ILE A 278 -0.55 34.89 -3.77
C ILE A 278 -1.72 34.84 -4.77
N HIS A 279 -1.82 33.73 -5.49
CA HIS A 279 -2.91 33.47 -6.42
C HIS A 279 -4.13 32.85 -5.73
N ASP A 280 -5.30 33.03 -6.36
CA ASP A 280 -6.56 32.46 -5.91
C ASP A 280 -6.73 30.98 -6.35
N LYS A 281 -7.82 30.35 -5.88
CA LYS A 281 -8.14 28.97 -6.27
C LYS A 281 -8.49 28.83 -7.76
N ALA A 282 -9.00 29.89 -8.39
CA ALA A 282 -9.37 29.86 -9.80
C ALA A 282 -8.12 29.82 -10.70
N TRP A 283 -7.03 30.50 -10.31
CA TRP A 283 -5.72 30.38 -10.95
C TRP A 283 -5.17 28.96 -10.86
N SER A 284 -5.25 28.31 -9.69
CA SER A 284 -4.80 26.93 -9.54
C SER A 284 -5.60 25.98 -10.43
N LEU A 285 -6.93 26.15 -10.51
CA LEU A 285 -7.81 25.38 -11.41
C LEU A 285 -7.47 25.59 -12.89
N ARG A 286 -7.26 26.84 -13.33
CA ARG A 286 -6.80 27.15 -14.70
C ARG A 286 -5.46 26.49 -14.99
N THR A 287 -4.51 26.57 -14.06
CA THR A 287 -3.18 25.96 -14.23
C THR A 287 -3.26 24.44 -14.38
N TYR A 288 -4.09 23.74 -13.59
CA TYR A 288 -4.35 22.32 -13.81
C TYR A 288 -4.89 22.05 -15.23
N GLN A 289 -5.86 22.85 -15.69
CA GLN A 289 -6.45 22.71 -17.01
C GLN A 289 -5.44 22.96 -18.14
N GLU A 290 -4.69 24.07 -18.08
CA GLU A 290 -3.67 24.46 -19.05
C GLU A 290 -2.58 23.39 -19.18
N VAL A 291 -2.00 22.93 -18.07
CA VAL A 291 -0.96 21.89 -18.06
C VAL A 291 -1.50 20.55 -18.57
N THR A 292 -2.75 20.19 -18.23
CA THR A 292 -3.37 18.96 -18.74
C THR A 292 -3.62 19.04 -20.25
N GLN A 293 -4.12 20.18 -20.75
CA GLN A 293 -4.37 20.38 -22.18
C GLN A 293 -3.07 20.37 -22.99
N GLN A 294 -2.02 21.01 -22.48
CA GLN A 294 -0.67 20.96 -23.05
C GLN A 294 -0.18 19.49 -23.12
N PHE A 295 -0.20 18.78 -22.00
CA PHE A 295 0.32 17.41 -21.94
C PHE A 295 -0.42 16.46 -22.91
N VAL A 296 -1.75 16.57 -23.00
CA VAL A 296 -2.58 15.80 -23.96
C VAL A 296 -2.24 16.12 -25.42
N ALA A 297 -1.97 17.39 -25.73
CA ALA A 297 -1.56 17.78 -27.09
C ALA A 297 -0.16 17.25 -27.47
N GLU A 298 0.75 17.16 -26.50
CA GLU A 298 2.10 16.64 -26.69
C GLU A 298 2.19 15.10 -26.65
N HIS A 299 1.22 14.42 -26.01
CA HIS A 299 1.21 12.95 -25.82
C HIS A 299 -0.07 12.28 -26.37
N PRO A 300 -0.15 12.02 -27.69
CA PRO A 300 -1.27 11.28 -28.31
C PRO A 300 -1.40 9.86 -27.73
N GLY A 301 -2.32 9.70 -26.78
CA GLY A 301 -2.49 8.47 -25.99
C GLY A 301 -2.86 8.75 -24.53
N PHE A 302 -2.53 9.94 -24.00
CA PHE A 302 -3.06 10.41 -22.73
C PHE A 302 -4.43 11.07 -22.94
N LEU A 303 -5.45 10.58 -22.22
CA LEU A 303 -6.85 11.02 -22.32
C LEU A 303 -7.16 12.27 -21.48
N GLY A 304 -6.23 12.67 -20.61
CA GLY A 304 -6.32 13.86 -19.77
C GLY A 304 -6.50 13.56 -18.27
N ALA A 305 -6.92 14.58 -17.53
CA ALA A 305 -7.08 14.51 -16.08
C ALA A 305 -8.33 15.26 -15.61
N ARG A 306 -8.90 14.84 -14.48
CA ARG A 306 -9.96 15.55 -13.74
C ARG A 306 -9.57 15.76 -12.28
N LEU A 307 -10.20 16.75 -11.66
CA LEU A 307 -9.95 17.13 -10.28
C LEU A 307 -11.12 16.75 -9.38
N ILE A 308 -10.81 16.15 -8.24
CA ILE A 308 -11.73 15.94 -7.13
C ILE A 308 -11.32 16.92 -6.03
N ILE A 309 -12.17 17.91 -5.74
CA ILE A 309 -11.89 18.88 -4.68
C ILE A 309 -12.06 18.17 -3.34
N SER A 310 -10.98 18.10 -2.56
CA SER A 310 -10.92 17.47 -1.25
C SER A 310 -10.78 18.52 -0.14
N VAL A 311 -11.33 18.24 1.03
CA VAL A 311 -11.21 19.07 2.22
C VAL A 311 -10.63 18.23 3.35
N HIS A 312 -9.69 18.79 4.13
CA HIS A 312 -9.10 18.07 5.26
C HIS A 312 -10.15 17.82 6.34
N ARG A 313 -10.27 16.57 6.82
CA ARG A 313 -11.42 16.14 7.65
C ARG A 313 -11.54 16.86 9.00
N TYR A 314 -10.45 17.45 9.49
CA TYR A 314 -10.41 18.25 10.72
C TYR A 314 -10.53 19.77 10.48
N SER A 315 -10.73 20.24 9.24
CA SER A 315 -11.06 21.65 9.03
C SER A 315 -12.47 21.92 9.55
N THR A 316 -12.59 22.83 10.51
CA THR A 316 -13.86 23.16 11.14
C THR A 316 -14.80 23.89 10.19
N GLY A 317 -15.92 23.23 9.87
CA GLY A 317 -17.20 23.90 9.67
C GLY A 317 -17.43 24.58 8.31
N PHE A 318 -18.24 23.91 7.50
CA PHE A 318 -19.26 24.57 6.68
C PHE A 318 -19.88 25.77 7.43
N LYS A 319 -19.75 26.98 6.88
CA LYS A 319 -20.84 27.94 7.02
C LYS A 319 -21.91 27.55 6.01
N TYR A 320 -22.99 26.94 6.48
CA TYR A 320 -24.24 26.94 5.73
C TYR A 320 -24.69 28.39 5.64
N TYR A 321 -24.51 29.00 4.46
CA TYR A 321 -25.26 30.20 4.10
C TYR A 321 -26.59 29.71 3.52
N LEU A 322 -27.66 29.88 4.30
CA LEU A 322 -29.02 30.04 3.78
C LEU A 322 -29.17 31.49 3.28
#